data_AF-A0A359D4B3-F1
#
_entry.id   AF-A0A359D4B3-F1
#
_cell.length_a   1.000
_cell.length_b   1.000
_cell.length_c   1.000
_cell.angle_alpha   90.00
_cell.angle_beta   90.00
_cell.angle_gamma   90.00
#
_symmetry.space_group_name_H-M   'P 1'
#
loop_
_entity.id
_entity.type
_entity.pdbx_description
1 polymer ?
#
loop_
_entity_poly.entity_id
_entity_poly.type
_entity_poly.pdbx_seq_one_letter_code
_entity_poly.pdbx_strand_id
1 'polypeptide(L)'
;MLPSLFISHGSPMLALEPGASGPALARLAAELPKPRAIVLVSAHWESRDLRVASAPQPETWHDFRGFPAALYAVQYPASGHPQLASEVAARLNN
;
A
#
# COMPACT_ATOMS: atom_id res chain seq x y z
N MET A 1 5.93 -13.02 -15.70
CA MET A 1 5.78 -11.57 -15.42
C MET A 1 4.87 -11.45 -14.21
N LEU A 2 5.11 -10.52 -13.28
CA LEU A 2 4.16 -10.24 -12.19
C LEU A 2 3.00 -9.38 -12.75
N PRO A 3 1.75 -9.60 -12.30
CA PRO A 3 0.63 -8.79 -12.75
C PRO A 3 0.64 -7.40 -12.13
N SER A 4 -0.04 -6.45 -12.77
CA SER A 4 -0.52 -5.23 -12.12
C SER A 4 -1.93 -5.46 -11.59
N LEU A 5 -2.20 -5.00 -10.37
CA LEU A 5 -3.49 -5.19 -9.71
C LEU A 5 -4.13 -3.83 -9.47
N PHE A 6 -5.44 -3.74 -9.73
CA PHE A 6 -6.28 -2.63 -9.28
C PHE A 6 -7.22 -3.14 -8.20
N ILE A 7 -7.06 -2.62 -6.98
CA ILE A 7 -7.79 -3.07 -5.79
C ILE A 7 -8.54 -1.87 -5.22
N SER A 8 -9.86 -2.01 -5.03
CA SER A 8 -10.65 -1.00 -4.34
C SER A 8 -10.20 -0.88 -2.88
N HIS A 9 -9.95 0.34 -2.40
CA HIS A 9 -9.51 0.58 -1.01
C HIS A 9 -10.64 0.38 0.02
N GLY A 10 -11.90 0.56 -0.39
CA GLY A 10 -13.06 0.38 0.47
C GLY A 10 -13.08 1.29 1.71
N SER A 11 -13.84 0.86 2.73
CA SER A 11 -13.88 1.53 4.03
C SER A 11 -12.63 1.18 4.86
N PRO A 12 -12.06 2.13 5.63
CA PRO A 12 -10.98 1.86 6.57
C PRO A 12 -11.26 0.71 7.55
N MET A 13 -12.54 0.45 7.86
CA MET A 13 -12.94 -0.69 8.70
C MET A 13 -12.48 -2.04 8.18
N LEU A 14 -12.17 -2.19 6.88
CA LEU A 14 -11.63 -3.44 6.33
C LEU A 14 -10.34 -3.92 7.02
N ALA A 15 -9.58 -3.01 7.65
CA ALA A 15 -8.39 -3.39 8.41
C ALA A 15 -8.71 -4.17 9.70
N LEU A 16 -9.89 -3.96 10.29
CA LEU A 16 -10.37 -4.69 11.47
C LEU A 16 -11.37 -5.79 11.10
N GLU A 17 -12.21 -5.52 10.11
CA GLU A 17 -13.35 -6.33 9.69
C GLU A 17 -13.26 -6.58 8.17
N PRO A 18 -12.36 -7.46 7.72
CA PRO A 18 -12.02 -7.60 6.31
C PRO A 18 -13.14 -8.21 5.44
N GLY A 19 -14.20 -8.73 6.06
CA GLY A 19 -15.35 -9.33 5.37
C GLY A 19 -14.94 -10.35 4.30
N ALA A 20 -15.57 -10.27 3.12
CA ALA A 20 -15.23 -11.12 1.98
C ALA A 20 -13.91 -10.72 1.28
N SER A 21 -13.48 -9.46 1.41
CA SER A 21 -12.27 -8.93 0.77
C SER A 21 -10.99 -9.61 1.31
N GLY A 22 -10.93 -9.86 2.62
CA GLY A 22 -9.77 -10.53 3.24
C GLY A 22 -9.46 -11.90 2.63
N PRO A 23 -10.40 -12.87 2.68
CA PRO A 23 -10.21 -14.17 2.06
C PRO A 23 -9.94 -14.11 0.55
N ALA A 24 -10.57 -13.19 -0.17
CA ALA A 24 -10.33 -13.03 -1.60
C ALA A 24 -8.89 -12.58 -1.90
N LEU A 25 -8.39 -11.58 -1.17
CA LEU A 25 -7.00 -11.10 -1.30
C LEU A 25 -5.99 -12.17 -0.87
N ALA A 26 -6.29 -12.93 0.19
CA ALA A 26 -5.42 -14.03 0.64
C ALA A 26 -5.31 -15.15 -0.42
N ARG A 27 -6.42 -15.51 -1.08
CA ARG A 27 -6.41 -16.50 -2.18
C ARG A 27 -5.61 -15.98 -3.37
N LEU A 28 -5.86 -14.73 -3.79
CA LEU A 28 -5.09 -14.10 -4.86
C LEU A 28 -3.59 -14.11 -4.56
N ALA A 29 -3.19 -13.76 -3.33
CA ALA A 29 -1.78 -13.75 -2.93
C ALA A 29 -1.16 -15.15 -2.97
N ALA A 30 -1.90 -16.20 -2.65
CA ALA A 30 -1.43 -17.59 -2.68
C ALA A 30 -1.19 -18.11 -4.11
N GLU A 31 -1.88 -17.56 -5.10
CA GLU A 31 -1.76 -17.93 -6.51
C GLU A 31 -0.65 -17.16 -7.25
N LEU A 32 -0.10 -16.11 -6.63
CA LEU A 32 0.93 -15.26 -7.23
C LEU A 32 2.33 -15.63 -6.74
N PRO A 33 3.35 -15.59 -7.63
CA PRO A 33 4.73 -15.72 -7.18
C PRO A 33 5.09 -14.53 -6.28
N LYS A 34 5.84 -14.79 -5.20
CA LYS A 34 6.22 -13.76 -4.23
C LYS A 34 7.06 -12.68 -4.92
N PRO A 35 6.62 -11.41 -4.94
CA PRO A 35 7.40 -10.34 -5.52
C PRO A 35 8.57 -9.96 -4.62
N ARG A 36 9.65 -9.42 -5.21
CA ARG A 36 10.76 -8.83 -4.43
C ARG A 36 10.37 -7.51 -3.75
N ALA A 37 9.42 -6.80 -4.33
CA ALA A 37 8.88 -5.53 -3.86
C ALA A 37 7.54 -5.24 -4.57
N ILE A 38 6.72 -4.37 -3.99
CA ILE A 38 5.47 -3.88 -4.59
C ILE A 38 5.63 -2.36 -4.78
N VAL A 39 5.33 -1.86 -5.98
CA VAL A 39 5.13 -0.43 -6.22
C VAL A 39 3.65 -0.15 -6.02
N LEU A 40 3.31 0.63 -5.00
CA LEU A 40 1.93 0.97 -4.65
C LEU A 40 1.60 2.39 -5.11
N VAL A 41 0.49 2.54 -5.81
CA VAL A 41 -0.13 3.84 -6.12
C VAL A 41 -1.44 3.90 -5.35
N SER A 42 -1.60 4.92 -4.50
CA SER A 42 -2.78 5.06 -3.64
C SER A 42 -3.61 6.27 -4.07
N ALA A 43 -4.94 6.11 -4.11
CA ALA A 43 -5.88 7.19 -4.37
C ALA A 43 -5.81 8.31 -3.31
N HIS A 44 -5.30 7.98 -2.11
CA HIS A 44 -5.19 8.89 -0.98
C HIS A 44 -3.80 9.55 -0.87
N TRP A 45 -2.85 9.16 -1.72
CA TRP A 45 -1.51 9.75 -1.71
C TRP A 45 -1.37 10.74 -2.85
N GLU A 46 -1.87 11.95 -2.60
CA GLU A 46 -1.94 13.03 -3.57
C GLU A 46 -0.86 14.08 -3.34
N SER A 47 -0.30 14.59 -4.43
CA SER A 47 0.63 15.71 -4.40
C SER A 47 0.55 16.49 -5.71
N ARG A 48 1.04 17.73 -5.72
CA ARG A 48 0.98 18.61 -6.91
C ARG A 48 1.87 18.13 -8.06
N ASP A 49 2.99 17.52 -7.73
CA ASP A 49 3.95 16.96 -8.68
C ASP A 49 4.07 15.46 -8.45
N LEU A 50 4.63 14.72 -9.41
CA LEU A 50 4.93 13.30 -9.21
C LEU A 50 5.97 13.12 -8.10
N ARG A 51 5.64 12.33 -7.08
CA ARG A 51 6.53 11.98 -5.98
C ARG A 51 6.70 10.47 -5.88
N VAL A 52 7.82 10.04 -5.32
CA VAL A 52 8.09 8.63 -4.97
C VAL A 52 8.56 8.59 -3.52
N ALA A 53 7.88 7.82 -2.66
CA ALA A 53 8.29 7.63 -1.27
C ALA A 53 9.50 6.68 -1.20
N SER A 54 10.53 7.05 -0.43
CA SER A 54 11.79 6.31 -0.33
C SER A 54 12.22 5.98 1.11
N ALA A 55 11.35 6.23 2.10
CA ALA A 55 11.65 5.93 3.49
C ALA A 55 11.92 4.42 3.67
N PRO A 56 13.01 4.01 4.35
CA PRO A 56 13.29 2.59 4.61
C PRO A 56 12.30 1.96 5.59
N GLN A 57 11.70 2.78 6.46
CA GLN A 57 10.65 2.39 7.40
C GLN A 57 9.58 3.49 7.36
N PRO A 58 8.64 3.46 6.40
CA PRO A 58 7.55 4.42 6.36
C PRO A 58 6.67 4.30 7.60
N GLU A 59 6.25 5.45 8.14
CA GLU A 59 5.28 5.50 9.22
C GLU A 59 3.88 5.07 8.72
N THR A 60 3.07 4.52 9.62
CA THR A 60 1.66 4.25 9.32
C THR A 60 0.86 5.55 9.40
N TRP A 61 0.22 5.92 8.31
CA TRP A 61 -0.64 7.10 8.25
C TRP A 61 -2.11 6.71 8.36
N HIS A 62 -2.84 7.39 9.24
CA HIS A 62 -4.29 7.28 9.38
C HIS A 62 -4.94 8.54 8.82
N ASP A 63 -5.22 8.53 7.53
CA ASP A 63 -5.75 9.67 6.77
C ASP A 63 -7.28 9.76 6.77
N PHE A 64 -7.92 9.17 7.78
CA PHE A 64 -9.37 9.13 7.97
C PHE A 64 -9.78 9.63 9.36
N ARG A 65 -11.04 10.07 9.50
CA ARG A 65 -11.61 10.61 10.75
C ARG A 65 -12.97 10.01 11.06
N GLY A 66 -13.35 10.01 12.34
CA GLY A 66 -14.68 9.56 12.80
C GLY A 66 -14.83 8.05 12.95
N PHE A 67 -13.73 7.30 12.96
CA PHE A 67 -13.72 5.84 13.13
C PHE A 67 -13.38 5.43 14.59
N PRO A 68 -13.59 4.16 14.98
CA PRO A 68 -13.25 3.67 16.31
C PRO A 68 -11.75 3.79 16.64
N ALA A 69 -11.43 4.01 17.91
CA ALA A 69 -10.04 4.14 18.39
C ALA A 69 -9.15 2.94 18.04
N ALA A 70 -9.71 1.73 18.00
CA ALA A 70 -9.00 0.52 17.61
C ALA A 70 -8.37 0.61 16.22
N LEU A 71 -9.00 1.37 15.30
CA LEU A 71 -8.49 1.52 13.95
C LEU A 71 -7.25 2.41 13.90
N TYR A 72 -7.19 3.48 14.72
CA TYR A 72 -6.00 4.33 14.86
C TYR A 72 -4.85 3.64 15.58
N ALA A 73 -5.13 2.55 16.30
CA ALA A 73 -4.11 1.74 16.96
C ALA A 73 -3.46 0.73 16.00
N VAL A 74 -4.05 0.48 14.82
CA VAL A 74 -3.46 -0.41 13.82
C VAL A 74 -2.13 0.19 13.34
N GLN A 75 -1.10 -0.64 13.25
CA GLN A 75 0.20 -0.26 12.71
C GLN A 75 0.54 -1.18 11.55
N TYR A 76 1.05 -0.61 10.47
CA TYR A 76 1.55 -1.31 9.30
C TYR A 76 3.03 -0.93 9.08
N PRO A 77 3.96 -1.55 9.85
CA PRO A 77 5.39 -1.25 9.76
C PRO A 77 5.99 -1.89 8.50
N ALA A 78 5.65 -1.35 7.34
CA ALA A 78 6.14 -1.85 6.07
C ALA A 78 7.66 -1.69 5.97
N SER A 79 8.33 -2.64 5.29
CA SER A 79 9.73 -2.46 4.91
C SER A 79 9.81 -1.67 3.61
N GLY A 80 10.35 -0.46 3.67
CA GLY A 80 10.65 0.32 2.48
C GLY A 80 11.84 -0.23 1.70
N HIS A 81 11.96 0.17 0.43
CA HIS A 81 13.06 -0.24 -0.45
C HIS A 81 13.70 0.98 -1.13
N PRO A 82 14.52 1.79 -0.42
CA PRO A 82 15.00 3.09 -0.91
C PRO A 82 15.72 3.04 -2.26
N GLN A 83 16.52 1.99 -2.51
CA GLN A 83 17.20 1.81 -3.79
C GLN A 83 16.21 1.66 -4.96
N LEU A 84 15.17 0.83 -4.80
CA LEU A 84 14.15 0.64 -5.81
C LEU A 84 13.33 1.92 -6.01
N ALA A 85 13.03 2.66 -4.95
CA ALA A 85 12.36 3.95 -5.05
C ALA A 85 13.15 4.94 -5.93
N SER A 86 14.48 5.00 -5.75
CA SER A 86 15.36 5.80 -6.61
C SER A 86 15.37 5.33 -8.07
N GLU A 87 15.41 4.03 -8.31
CA GLU A 87 15.32 3.47 -9.68
C GLU A 87 13.99 3.79 -10.36
N VAL A 88 12.88 3.73 -9.61
CA VAL A 88 11.55 4.09 -10.11
C VAL A 88 11.50 5.59 -10.44
N ALA A 89 11.95 6.46 -9.54
CA ALA A 89 11.98 7.90 -9.78
C ALA A 89 12.82 8.26 -11.02
N ALA A 90 13.98 7.61 -11.21
CA ALA A 90 14.82 7.83 -12.39
C ALA A 90 14.12 7.45 -13.70
N ARG A 91 13.29 6.40 -13.71
CA ARG A 91 12.53 5.97 -14.90
C ARG A 91 11.35 6.85 -15.23
N LEU A 92 10.80 7.56 -14.24
CA LEU A 92 9.65 8.46 -14.42
C LEU A 92 10.07 9.87 -14.88
N ASN A 93 11.35 10.20 -14.79
CA ASN A 93 11.92 11.49 -15.19
C ASN A 93 12.53 11.51 -16.60
N ASN A 94 12.42 10.40 -17.35
CA ASN A 94 12.86 10.28 -18.76
C ASN A 94 11.65 10.26 -19.69
#